data_AF-A0A1M7QRI2-F1
#
_entry.id   AF-A0A1M7QRI2-F1
#
_cell.length_a   1.000
_cell.length_b   1.000
_cell.length_c   1.000
_cell.angle_alpha   90.00
_cell.angle_beta   90.00
_cell.angle_gamma   90.00
#
_symmetry.space_group_name_H-M   'P 1'
#
loop_
_entity.id
_entity.type
_entity.pdbx_description
1 polymer ?
#
loop_
_entity_poly.entity_id
_entity_poly.type
_entity_poly.pdbx_seq_one_letter_code
_entity_poly.pdbx_strand_id
1 'polypeptide(L)'
;MARLEKGLLNGFSGVIGNLEGYEQEGQYIIRSRRPKRLKPSSEKQLACMERMRIVNRLLGRFSEFVKIGFAKIAKDQSYRAYNAAVAYQLTHAIIGSYPNYEIDYSKLRVAEGMINTDGLSPSVSLEGDVLLFSWTPATYYPNSTDHVMLLAYAPALKHAVYNLCGAKRRIGQETLELPETWRQQRIETYMAFRGENNGQYSNSIYTGGLNL
;
A
#
# COMPACT_ATOMS: atom_id res chain seq x y z
N MET A 1 -17.70 -17.24 22.92
CA MET A 1 -17.62 -16.99 24.38
C MET A 1 -16.78 -15.74 24.56
N ALA A 2 -17.23 -14.79 25.38
CA ALA A 2 -16.45 -13.60 25.70
C ALA A 2 -15.43 -13.88 26.81
N ARG A 3 -14.28 -13.20 26.77
CA ARG A 3 -13.22 -13.23 27.78
C ARG A 3 -12.93 -11.80 28.22
N LEU A 4 -12.82 -11.57 29.52
CA LEU A 4 -12.37 -10.29 30.06
C LEU A 4 -10.86 -10.17 29.86
N GLU A 5 -10.42 -9.05 29.31
CA GLU A 5 -9.00 -8.71 29.19
C GLU A 5 -8.63 -7.89 30.43
N LYS A 6 -7.71 -8.36 31.28
CA LYS A 6 -7.14 -7.57 32.41
C LYS A 6 -8.17 -6.92 33.37
N GLY A 7 -9.24 -7.64 33.72
CA GLY A 7 -10.19 -7.25 34.78
C GLY A 7 -11.48 -6.57 34.30
N LEU A 8 -12.36 -6.22 35.24
CA LEU A 8 -13.73 -5.77 34.97
C LEU A 8 -13.83 -4.38 34.31
N LEU A 9 -12.88 -3.49 34.63
CA LEU A 9 -12.85 -2.11 34.11
C LEU A 9 -12.12 -1.98 32.76
N ASN A 10 -11.57 -3.07 32.24
CA ASN A 10 -11.05 -3.17 30.88
C ASN A 10 -12.11 -3.74 29.93
N GLY A 11 -11.79 -3.84 28.65
CA GLY A 11 -12.70 -4.44 27.69
C GLY A 11 -12.77 -5.96 27.75
N PHE A 12 -13.62 -6.52 26.90
CA PHE A 12 -13.74 -7.94 26.69
C PHE A 12 -13.57 -8.27 25.21
N SER A 13 -13.06 -9.46 24.93
CA SER A 13 -12.95 -10.01 23.59
C SER A 13 -13.94 -11.16 23.42
N GLY A 14 -14.80 -11.08 22.40
CA GLY A 14 -15.78 -12.12 22.06
C GLY A 14 -17.22 -11.64 22.18
N VAL A 15 -18.14 -12.58 22.44
CA VAL A 15 -19.59 -12.36 22.31
C VAL A 15 -20.29 -12.51 23.66
N ILE A 16 -21.09 -11.51 24.03
CA ILE A 16 -22.01 -11.49 25.19
C ILE A 16 -23.41 -11.19 24.65
N GLY A 17 -24.26 -12.22 24.56
CA GLY A 17 -25.61 -12.08 24.00
C GLY A 17 -25.60 -11.52 22.56
N ASN A 18 -26.20 -10.34 22.39
CA ASN A 18 -26.25 -9.60 21.12
C ASN A 18 -25.11 -8.58 20.95
N LEU A 19 -24.13 -8.55 21.85
CA LEU A 19 -22.97 -7.69 21.76
C LEU A 19 -21.72 -8.50 21.39
N GLU A 20 -20.89 -7.92 20.54
CA GLU A 20 -19.54 -8.38 20.28
C GLU A 20 -18.53 -7.28 20.63
N GLY A 21 -17.55 -7.65 21.45
CA GLY A 21 -16.47 -6.80 21.91
C GLY A 21 -15.14 -7.29 21.36
N TYR A 22 -14.26 -6.35 21.00
CA TYR A 22 -12.89 -6.65 20.58
C TYR A 22 -11.99 -5.43 20.83
N GLU A 23 -10.70 -5.70 20.98
CA GLU A 23 -9.69 -4.65 21.00
C GLU A 23 -9.23 -4.33 19.58
N GLN A 24 -9.12 -3.05 19.28
CA GLN A 24 -8.60 -2.55 18.04
C GLN A 24 -7.57 -1.43 18.34
N GLU A 25 -6.28 -1.75 18.20
CA GLU A 25 -5.16 -0.82 18.48
C GLU A 25 -5.27 -0.10 19.85
N GLY A 26 -5.49 -0.87 20.93
CA GLY A 26 -5.58 -0.32 22.29
C GLY A 26 -6.95 0.26 22.66
N GLN A 27 -7.89 0.36 21.71
CA GLN A 27 -9.26 0.77 21.99
C GLN A 27 -10.19 -0.43 22.03
N TYR A 28 -10.99 -0.54 23.09
CA TYR A 28 -12.03 -1.56 23.19
C TYR A 28 -13.31 -1.08 22.51
N ILE A 29 -13.71 -1.79 21.46
CA ILE A 29 -14.90 -1.49 20.68
C ILE A 29 -15.96 -2.54 21.00
N ILE A 30 -17.16 -2.08 21.33
CA ILE A 30 -18.35 -2.92 21.52
C ILE A 30 -19.37 -2.54 20.46
N ARG A 31 -19.93 -3.53 19.76
CA ARG A 31 -21.00 -3.30 18.79
C ARG A 31 -22.04 -4.42 18.81
N SER A 32 -23.18 -4.14 18.20
CA SER A 32 -24.21 -5.16 17.98
C SER A 32 -23.67 -6.28 17.10
N ARG A 33 -23.88 -7.51 17.53
CA ARG A 33 -23.53 -8.71 16.78
C ARG A 33 -24.28 -8.72 15.46
N ARG A 34 -23.55 -9.01 14.38
CA ARG A 34 -24.16 -9.14 13.06
C ARG A 34 -25.08 -10.37 13.01
N PRO A 35 -26.30 -10.25 12.48
CA PRO A 35 -27.20 -11.40 12.37
C PRO A 35 -26.61 -12.46 11.44
N LYS A 36 -26.88 -13.73 11.72
CA LYS A 36 -26.47 -14.82 10.85
C LYS A 36 -27.17 -14.67 9.50
N ARG A 37 -26.39 -14.69 8.43
CA ARG A 37 -26.91 -14.57 7.07
C ARG A 37 -27.58 -15.90 6.65
N LEU A 38 -28.81 -15.81 6.14
CA LEU A 38 -29.60 -16.98 5.72
C LEU A 38 -29.56 -17.23 4.20
N LYS A 39 -29.36 -16.19 3.39
CA LYS A 39 -29.34 -16.26 1.92
C LYS A 39 -27.91 -16.26 1.37
N PRO A 40 -27.60 -16.92 0.25
CA PRO A 40 -26.29 -16.84 -0.40
C PRO A 40 -25.96 -15.42 -0.88
N SER A 41 -24.67 -15.17 -1.15
CA SER A 41 -24.18 -13.91 -1.72
C SER A 41 -24.77 -13.64 -3.09
N SER A 42 -25.27 -12.41 -3.31
CA SER A 42 -25.67 -11.99 -4.65
C SER A 42 -24.44 -11.78 -5.52
N GLU A 43 -24.60 -11.80 -6.84
CA GLU A 43 -23.50 -11.60 -7.78
C GLU A 43 -22.79 -10.25 -7.56
N LYS A 44 -23.53 -9.16 -7.33
CA LYS A 44 -22.95 -7.85 -6.99
C LYS A 44 -22.11 -7.90 -5.71
N GLN A 45 -22.50 -8.71 -4.73
CA GLN A 45 -21.71 -8.91 -3.50
C GLN A 45 -20.45 -9.73 -3.78
N LEU A 46 -20.56 -10.80 -4.57
CA LEU A 46 -19.41 -11.61 -5.00
C LEU A 46 -18.40 -10.77 -5.78
N ALA A 47 -18.87 -9.93 -6.69
CA ALA A 47 -18.05 -8.98 -7.44
C ALA A 47 -17.28 -8.03 -6.50
N CYS A 48 -17.96 -7.44 -5.52
CA CYS A 48 -17.32 -6.57 -4.52
C CYS A 48 -16.29 -7.33 -3.67
N MET A 49 -16.63 -8.55 -3.23
CA MET A 49 -15.73 -9.41 -2.46
C MET A 49 -14.48 -9.81 -3.28
N GLU A 50 -14.64 -10.08 -4.57
CA GLU A 50 -13.51 -10.43 -5.45
C GLU A 50 -12.54 -9.26 -5.60
N ARG A 51 -13.07 -8.06 -5.90
CA ARG A 51 -12.27 -6.82 -5.98
C ARG A 51 -11.49 -6.58 -4.69
N MET A 52 -12.17 -6.71 -3.54
CA MET A 52 -11.56 -6.57 -2.23
C MET A 52 -10.45 -7.63 -2.01
N ARG A 53 -10.68 -8.88 -2.40
CA ARG A 53 -9.71 -9.97 -2.26
C ARG A 53 -8.45 -9.71 -3.09
N ILE A 54 -8.61 -9.28 -4.33
CA ILE A 54 -7.51 -8.99 -5.26
C ILE A 54 -6.63 -7.87 -4.68
N VAL A 55 -7.23 -6.76 -4.30
CA VAL A 55 -6.49 -5.60 -3.74
C VAL A 55 -5.79 -5.95 -2.43
N ASN A 56 -6.48 -6.63 -1.50
CA ASN A 56 -5.84 -7.01 -0.23
C ASN A 56 -4.69 -7.99 -0.43
N ARG A 57 -4.83 -8.93 -1.37
CA ARG A 57 -3.75 -9.88 -1.69
C ARG A 57 -2.53 -9.16 -2.28
N LEU A 58 -2.75 -8.14 -3.09
CA LEU A 58 -1.70 -7.30 -3.68
C LEU A 58 -1.01 -6.45 -2.63
N LEU A 59 -1.74 -5.55 -1.97
CA LEU A 59 -1.17 -4.60 -1.00
C LEU A 59 -0.59 -5.32 0.23
N GLY A 60 -1.10 -6.51 0.57
CA GLY A 60 -0.53 -7.35 1.63
C GLY A 60 0.94 -7.71 1.40
N ARG A 61 1.43 -7.71 0.16
CA ARG A 61 2.84 -8.04 -0.17
C ARG A 61 3.83 -6.93 0.18
N PHE A 62 3.35 -5.69 0.27
CA PHE A 62 4.16 -4.51 0.60
C PHE A 62 3.37 -3.60 1.56
N SER A 63 2.73 -4.22 2.55
CA SER A 63 1.78 -3.54 3.43
C SER A 63 2.43 -2.42 4.26
N GLU A 64 3.70 -2.56 4.61
CA GLU A 64 4.45 -1.53 5.33
C GLU A 64 4.68 -0.30 4.46
N PHE A 65 5.09 -0.50 3.21
CA PHE A 65 5.25 0.58 2.23
C PHE A 65 3.97 1.40 2.11
N VAL A 66 2.83 0.73 1.94
CA VAL A 66 1.53 1.39 1.76
C VAL A 66 1.06 2.08 3.04
N LYS A 67 1.27 1.47 4.22
CA LYS A 67 0.93 2.11 5.50
C LYS A 67 1.68 3.42 5.69
N ILE A 68 2.97 3.44 5.34
CA ILE A 68 3.81 4.64 5.41
C ILE A 68 3.38 5.65 4.34
N GLY A 69 3.24 5.21 3.08
CA GLY A 69 2.88 6.06 1.95
C GLY A 69 1.50 6.73 2.04
N PHE A 70 0.56 6.13 2.79
CA PHE A 70 -0.77 6.70 3.04
C PHE A 70 -0.95 7.26 4.47
N ALA A 71 0.11 7.27 5.29
CA ALA A 71 0.03 7.67 6.69
C ALA A 71 -0.53 9.09 6.85
N LYS A 72 -0.13 10.00 5.96
CA LYS A 72 -0.56 11.40 6.01
C LYS A 72 -2.05 11.58 5.69
N ILE A 73 -2.60 10.78 4.78
CA ILE A 73 -4.01 10.86 4.37
C ILE A 73 -4.92 10.33 5.47
N ALA A 74 -4.51 9.25 6.11
CA ALA A 74 -5.26 8.70 7.23
C ALA A 74 -5.10 9.49 8.53
N LYS A 75 -4.21 10.51 8.55
CA LYS A 75 -4.04 11.36 9.71
C LYS A 75 -5.35 12.10 9.98
N ASP A 76 -5.81 12.04 11.23
CA ASP A 76 -7.04 12.67 11.70
C ASP A 76 -8.33 12.12 11.03
N GLN A 77 -8.24 10.96 10.37
CA GLN A 77 -9.37 10.25 9.79
C GLN A 77 -9.82 9.09 10.67
N SER A 78 -11.07 8.65 10.50
CA SER A 78 -11.60 7.46 11.18
C SER A 78 -11.09 6.14 10.60
N TYR A 79 -10.48 6.17 9.41
CA TYR A 79 -9.93 5.01 8.71
C TYR A 79 -8.41 5.01 8.73
N ARG A 80 -7.82 3.82 8.61
CA ARG A 80 -6.37 3.61 8.62
C ARG A 80 -5.73 3.82 7.25
N ALA A 81 -4.43 4.10 7.23
CA ALA A 81 -3.63 4.29 6.02
C ALA A 81 -3.79 3.13 5.02
N TYR A 82 -3.71 1.89 5.51
CA TYR A 82 -3.92 0.72 4.66
C TYR A 82 -5.32 0.69 4.01
N ASN A 83 -6.36 1.08 4.76
CA ASN A 83 -7.72 1.12 4.23
C ASN A 83 -7.90 2.26 3.21
N ALA A 84 -7.23 3.39 3.40
CA ALA A 84 -7.18 4.48 2.43
C ALA A 84 -6.61 3.99 1.09
N ALA A 85 -5.50 3.25 1.15
CA ALA A 85 -4.88 2.67 -0.04
C ALA A 85 -5.77 1.63 -0.72
N VAL A 86 -6.43 0.75 0.06
CA VAL A 86 -7.40 -0.21 -0.48
C VAL A 86 -8.52 0.53 -1.21
N ALA A 87 -9.07 1.59 -0.60
CA ALA A 87 -10.12 2.39 -1.22
C ALA A 87 -9.66 3.02 -2.55
N TYR A 88 -8.43 3.57 -2.60
CA TYR A 88 -7.86 4.11 -3.82
C TYR A 88 -7.75 3.06 -4.95
N GLN A 89 -7.22 1.87 -4.64
CA GLN A 89 -7.06 0.85 -5.68
C GLN A 89 -8.39 0.33 -6.19
N LEU A 90 -9.37 0.17 -5.29
CA LEU A 90 -10.71 -0.25 -5.67
C LEU A 90 -11.30 0.71 -6.69
N THR A 91 -11.08 2.02 -6.59
CA THR A 91 -11.65 3.00 -7.50
C THR A 91 -10.86 3.18 -8.80
N HIS A 92 -9.53 3.02 -8.80
CA HIS A 92 -8.69 3.41 -9.95
C HIS A 92 -7.95 2.25 -10.64
N ALA A 93 -7.54 1.22 -9.90
CA ALA A 93 -6.54 0.26 -10.37
C ALA A 93 -7.14 -1.10 -10.79
N ILE A 94 -8.44 -1.33 -10.58
CA ILE A 94 -9.11 -2.56 -11.03
C ILE A 94 -9.80 -2.32 -12.36
N ILE A 95 -9.52 -3.21 -13.31
CA ILE A 95 -10.15 -3.25 -14.62
C ILE A 95 -10.87 -4.59 -14.83
N GLY A 96 -11.69 -4.67 -15.88
CA GLY A 96 -12.48 -5.84 -16.21
C GLY A 96 -13.85 -5.90 -15.51
N SER A 97 -14.50 -7.05 -15.61
CA SER A 97 -15.83 -7.31 -15.06
C SER A 97 -15.85 -8.65 -14.35
N TYR A 98 -16.73 -8.80 -13.36
CA TYR A 98 -16.86 -10.06 -12.63
C TYR A 98 -17.18 -11.21 -13.61
N PRO A 99 -16.50 -12.37 -13.51
CA PRO A 99 -15.51 -12.77 -12.50
C PRO A 99 -14.05 -12.44 -12.84
N ASN A 100 -13.77 -11.90 -14.02
CA ASN A 100 -12.43 -11.68 -14.56
C ASN A 100 -11.94 -10.25 -14.28
N TYR A 101 -11.53 -10.01 -13.04
CA TYR A 101 -10.88 -8.76 -12.65
C TYR A 101 -9.37 -8.84 -12.78
N GLU A 102 -8.78 -7.75 -13.27
CA GLU A 102 -7.34 -7.59 -13.38
C GLU A 102 -6.88 -6.28 -12.74
N ILE A 103 -5.58 -6.20 -12.45
CA ILE A 103 -4.95 -5.00 -11.89
C ILE A 103 -4.27 -4.24 -13.02
N ASP A 104 -4.63 -2.98 -13.20
CA ASP A 104 -3.90 -2.02 -14.01
C ASP A 104 -2.76 -1.43 -13.17
N TYR A 105 -1.56 -1.99 -13.34
CA TYR A 105 -0.36 -1.59 -12.60
C TYR A 105 0.04 -0.13 -12.86
N SER A 106 -0.31 0.43 -14.03
CA SER A 106 0.01 1.83 -14.35
C SER A 106 -0.78 2.84 -13.51
N LYS A 107 -1.95 2.43 -13.01
CA LYS A 107 -2.84 3.26 -12.18
C LYS A 107 -2.70 2.96 -10.69
N LEU A 108 -1.84 2.02 -10.32
CA LEU A 108 -1.64 1.63 -8.95
C LEU A 108 -0.90 2.75 -8.20
N ARG A 109 -1.44 3.13 -7.03
CA ARG A 109 -0.83 4.14 -6.16
C ARG A 109 -0.36 3.55 -4.84
N VAL A 110 0.96 3.54 -4.60
CA VAL A 110 1.55 2.96 -3.39
C VAL A 110 1.88 3.98 -2.30
N ALA A 111 1.92 5.26 -2.66
CA ALA A 111 2.03 6.38 -1.73
C ALA A 111 1.19 7.55 -2.26
N GLU A 112 0.61 8.34 -1.36
CA GLU A 112 -0.20 9.49 -1.74
C GLU A 112 0.00 10.62 -0.74
N GLY A 113 0.24 11.82 -1.26
CA GLY A 113 0.54 12.97 -0.44
C GLY A 113 0.78 14.25 -1.23
N MET A 114 1.32 15.26 -0.55
CA MET A 114 1.38 16.65 -1.00
C MET A 114 2.76 17.11 -1.47
N ILE A 115 3.80 16.27 -1.38
CA ILE A 115 5.12 16.63 -1.89
C ILE A 115 5.02 16.78 -3.41
N ASN A 116 5.41 17.95 -3.91
CA ASN A 116 5.40 18.25 -5.33
C ASN A 116 6.48 17.42 -6.06
N THR A 117 6.05 16.75 -7.13
CA THR A 117 6.87 15.94 -8.03
C THR A 117 6.84 16.44 -9.49
N ASP A 118 6.36 17.66 -9.72
CA ASP A 118 6.35 18.29 -11.04
C ASP A 118 7.80 18.52 -11.52
N GLY A 119 8.05 18.29 -12.80
CA GLY A 119 9.39 18.40 -13.39
C GLY A 119 10.35 17.27 -13.00
N LEU A 120 9.89 16.28 -12.24
CA LEU A 120 10.63 15.05 -12.00
C LEU A 120 10.53 14.16 -13.25
N SER A 121 11.67 13.76 -13.81
CA SER A 121 11.73 12.76 -14.89
C SER A 121 12.31 11.45 -14.34
N PRO A 122 11.50 10.61 -13.67
CA PRO A 122 11.99 9.38 -13.13
C PRO A 122 12.18 8.34 -14.24
N SER A 123 13.28 7.61 -14.17
CA SER A 123 13.57 6.48 -15.05
C SER A 123 14.13 5.32 -14.23
N VAL A 124 14.01 4.13 -14.79
CA VAL A 124 14.58 2.92 -14.22
C VAL A 124 15.31 2.14 -15.31
N SER A 125 16.52 1.70 -15.02
CA SER A 125 17.26 0.74 -15.83
C SER A 125 17.56 -0.52 -15.00
N LEU A 126 17.71 -1.64 -15.70
CA LEU A 126 18.03 -2.92 -15.10
C LEU A 126 19.44 -3.32 -15.53
N GLU A 127 20.32 -3.53 -14.55
CA GLU A 127 21.70 -3.98 -14.75
C GLU A 127 21.91 -5.28 -13.99
N GLY A 128 21.80 -6.41 -14.70
CA GLY A 128 21.81 -7.73 -14.06
C GLY A 128 20.59 -7.91 -13.15
N ASP A 129 20.84 -8.16 -11.86
CA ASP A 129 19.81 -8.31 -10.83
C ASP A 129 19.60 -7.01 -10.02
N VAL A 130 20.06 -5.85 -10.50
CA VAL A 130 19.96 -4.55 -9.81
C VAL A 130 19.15 -3.55 -10.63
N LEU A 131 18.16 -2.92 -10.00
CA LEU A 131 17.42 -1.80 -10.57
C LEU A 131 18.09 -0.48 -10.20
N LEU A 132 18.47 0.30 -11.20
CA LEU A 132 18.96 1.67 -11.01
C LEU A 132 17.83 2.65 -11.29
N PHE A 133 17.35 3.30 -10.24
CA PHE A 133 16.38 4.39 -10.34
C PHE A 133 17.12 5.71 -10.46
N SER A 134 16.72 6.54 -11.42
CA SER A 134 17.26 7.88 -11.64
C SER A 134 16.12 8.90 -11.69
N TRP A 135 16.38 10.12 -11.21
CA TRP A 135 15.42 11.22 -11.24
C TRP A 135 16.13 12.58 -11.27
N THR A 136 15.40 13.63 -11.65
CA THR A 136 15.90 15.00 -11.60
C THR A 136 16.19 15.42 -10.16
N PRO A 137 17.46 15.67 -9.78
CA PRO A 137 17.80 15.97 -8.39
C PRO A 137 17.23 17.34 -7.98
N ALA A 138 16.66 17.40 -6.78
CA ALA A 138 16.25 18.66 -6.18
C ALA A 138 17.43 19.29 -5.42
N THR A 139 17.85 20.48 -5.82
CA THR A 139 18.98 21.19 -5.19
C THR A 139 18.55 22.08 -4.02
N TYR A 140 17.29 22.52 -3.99
CA TYR A 140 16.79 23.47 -3.00
C TYR A 140 15.94 22.82 -1.90
N TYR A 141 16.05 23.37 -0.68
CA TYR A 141 15.19 23.06 0.44
C TYR A 141 13.74 23.52 0.16
N PRO A 142 12.69 22.82 0.61
CA PRO A 142 12.72 21.61 1.45
C PRO A 142 12.91 20.28 0.70
N ASN A 143 12.76 20.27 -0.62
CA ASN A 143 12.66 19.03 -1.38
C ASN A 143 14.00 18.26 -1.47
N SER A 144 15.14 18.95 -1.38
CA SER A 144 16.47 18.33 -1.52
C SER A 144 16.78 17.29 -0.43
N THR A 145 16.12 17.39 0.73
CA THR A 145 16.27 16.49 1.88
C THR A 145 15.29 15.32 1.88
N ASP A 146 14.30 15.30 0.98
CA ASP A 146 13.34 14.20 0.90
C ASP A 146 14.07 12.88 0.61
N HIS A 147 13.67 11.78 1.26
CA HIS A 147 14.18 10.45 0.98
C HIS A 147 13.34 9.76 -0.08
N VAL A 148 13.99 9.07 -1.02
CA VAL A 148 13.29 8.24 -2.00
C VAL A 148 12.74 6.97 -1.34
N MET A 149 11.56 6.55 -1.78
CA MET A 149 10.95 5.27 -1.49
C MET A 149 10.83 4.51 -2.81
N LEU A 150 11.35 3.29 -2.85
CA LEU A 150 11.38 2.44 -4.04
C LEU A 150 10.60 1.16 -3.81
N LEU A 151 9.87 0.70 -4.83
CA LEU A 151 9.14 -0.57 -4.80
C LEU A 151 9.27 -1.25 -6.16
N ALA A 152 9.65 -2.52 -6.12
CA ALA A 152 9.57 -3.46 -7.23
C ALA A 152 8.62 -4.59 -6.86
N TYR A 153 7.68 -4.92 -7.74
CA TYR A 153 6.70 -5.98 -7.54
C TYR A 153 6.71 -6.94 -8.72
N ALA A 154 6.84 -8.24 -8.45
CA ALA A 154 6.74 -9.29 -9.45
C ALA A 154 5.34 -9.94 -9.41
N PRO A 155 4.43 -9.65 -10.37
CA PRO A 155 3.05 -10.16 -10.35
C PRO A 155 2.93 -11.67 -10.33
N ALA A 156 3.77 -12.37 -11.10
CA ALA A 156 3.76 -13.83 -11.22
C ALA A 156 4.13 -14.50 -9.88
N LEU A 157 5.17 -13.98 -9.23
CA LEU A 157 5.67 -14.49 -7.95
C LEU A 157 4.85 -14.00 -6.74
N LYS A 158 4.06 -12.92 -6.91
CA LYS A 158 3.34 -12.23 -5.83
C LYS A 158 4.29 -11.81 -4.71
N HIS A 159 5.48 -11.35 -5.09
CA HIS A 159 6.54 -10.92 -4.17
C HIS A 159 6.89 -9.47 -4.46
N ALA A 160 7.30 -8.74 -3.41
CA ALA A 160 7.69 -7.35 -3.50
C ALA A 160 9.03 -7.14 -2.80
N VAL A 161 9.86 -6.27 -3.36
CA VAL A 161 11.09 -5.77 -2.75
C VAL A 161 11.01 -4.25 -2.73
N TYR A 162 11.34 -3.64 -1.59
CA TYR A 162 11.18 -2.20 -1.43
C TYR A 162 12.17 -1.62 -0.44
N ASN A 163 12.46 -0.33 -0.63
CA ASN A 163 13.20 0.49 0.29
C ASN A 163 12.33 1.69 0.72
N LEU A 164 12.18 1.88 2.03
CA LEU A 164 11.32 2.91 2.62
C LEU A 164 12.07 4.22 2.93
N CYS A 165 13.39 4.21 2.87
CA CYS A 165 14.25 5.32 3.23
C CYS A 165 15.58 5.24 2.47
N GLY A 166 15.51 5.38 1.15
CA GLY A 166 16.69 5.40 0.28
C GLY A 166 17.43 6.75 0.30
N ALA A 167 18.20 7.00 -0.74
CA ALA A 167 18.96 8.23 -0.94
C ALA A 167 18.09 9.49 -0.85
N LYS A 168 18.76 10.60 -0.52
CA LYS A 168 18.14 11.92 -0.55
C LYS A 168 17.85 12.33 -1.99
N ARG A 169 16.76 13.08 -2.21
CA ARG A 169 16.29 13.54 -3.52
C ARG A 169 17.35 14.36 -4.26
N ARG A 170 18.26 15.03 -3.56
CA ARG A 170 19.42 15.73 -4.15
C ARG A 170 20.46 14.81 -4.83
N ILE A 171 20.49 13.53 -4.50
CA ILE A 171 21.44 12.56 -5.08
C ILE A 171 21.07 12.24 -6.53
N GLY A 172 19.77 12.17 -6.83
CA GLY A 172 19.28 11.94 -8.20
C GLY A 172 19.28 10.48 -8.65
N GLN A 173 19.76 9.55 -7.83
CA GLN A 173 19.77 8.12 -8.13
C GLN A 173 19.79 7.26 -6.87
N GLU A 174 19.29 6.02 -7.00
CA GLU A 174 19.32 4.98 -5.97
C GLU A 174 19.19 3.60 -6.63
N THR A 175 19.75 2.58 -5.99
CA THR A 175 19.69 1.20 -6.48
C THR A 175 18.80 0.33 -5.61
N LEU A 176 18.16 -0.66 -6.23
CA LEU A 176 17.38 -1.68 -5.54
C LEU A 176 17.79 -3.06 -6.05
N GLU A 177 18.42 -3.84 -5.19
CA GLU A 177 18.83 -5.21 -5.48
C GLU A 177 17.61 -6.13 -5.52
N LEU A 178 17.54 -6.97 -6.54
CA LEU A 178 16.49 -7.96 -6.73
C LEU A 178 17.01 -9.38 -6.42
N PRO A 179 16.15 -10.27 -5.91
CA PRO A 179 16.51 -11.67 -5.73
C PRO A 179 16.74 -12.35 -7.09
N GLU A 180 17.74 -13.22 -7.18
CA GLU A 180 18.03 -14.00 -8.40
C GLU A 180 16.83 -14.85 -8.89
N THR A 181 15.90 -15.17 -7.99
CA THR A 181 14.68 -15.93 -8.31
C THR A 181 13.71 -15.18 -9.23
N TRP A 182 13.94 -13.87 -9.47
CA TRP A 182 13.10 -13.02 -10.30
C TRP A 182 13.53 -12.99 -11.77
N ARG A 183 14.62 -13.68 -12.16
CA ARG A 183 15.04 -13.77 -13.56
C ARG A 183 13.90 -14.25 -14.47
N GLN A 184 13.77 -13.64 -15.65
CA GLN A 184 12.70 -13.92 -16.61
C GLN A 184 11.28 -13.57 -16.13
N GLN A 185 11.16 -12.80 -15.05
CA GLN A 185 9.86 -12.32 -14.56
C GLN A 185 9.64 -10.87 -14.97
N ARG A 186 8.37 -10.56 -15.24
CA ARG A 186 7.92 -9.18 -15.36
C ARG A 186 7.87 -8.52 -13.98
N ILE A 187 8.41 -7.32 -13.89
CA ILE A 187 8.45 -6.50 -12.67
C ILE A 187 7.76 -5.17 -12.95
N GLU A 188 6.96 -4.74 -12.00
CA GLU A 188 6.35 -3.43 -11.97
C GLU A 188 7.07 -2.56 -10.94
N THR A 189 7.50 -1.36 -11.35
CA THR A 189 8.34 -0.50 -10.52
C THR A 189 7.65 0.82 -10.19
N TYR A 190 7.84 1.26 -8.95
CA TYR A 190 7.26 2.49 -8.42
C TYR A 190 8.26 3.25 -7.56
N MET A 191 8.13 4.58 -7.58
CA MET A 191 8.93 5.48 -6.77
C MET A 191 8.04 6.52 -6.09
N ALA A 192 8.39 6.91 -4.86
CA ALA A 192 7.78 8.04 -4.16
C ALA A 192 8.86 8.77 -3.33
N PHE A 193 8.52 9.92 -2.76
CA PHE A 193 9.37 10.65 -1.83
C PHE A 193 8.72 10.79 -0.46
N ARG A 194 9.54 10.77 0.58
CA ARG A 194 9.19 11.03 1.97
C ARG A 194 10.01 12.21 2.48
N GLY A 195 9.35 13.23 2.99
CA GLY A 195 10.04 14.36 3.63
C GLY A 195 10.73 13.95 4.92
N GLU A 196 11.96 14.43 5.15
CA GLU A 196 12.79 14.07 6.30
C GLU A 196 12.13 14.48 7.64
N ASN A 197 11.56 15.69 7.71
CA ASN A 197 11.13 16.31 8.97
C ASN A 197 9.63 16.63 9.08
N ASN A 198 8.87 16.53 7.99
CA ASN A 198 7.48 17.02 7.94
C ASN A 198 6.43 15.89 7.89
N GLY A 199 6.87 14.62 7.83
CA GLY A 199 5.99 13.46 7.68
C GLY A 199 5.10 13.54 6.43
N GLN A 200 5.54 14.28 5.41
CA GLN A 200 4.86 14.37 4.13
C GLN A 200 5.39 13.32 3.17
N TYR A 201 4.55 12.97 2.21
CA TYR A 201 4.84 12.00 1.16
C TYR A 201 4.46 12.61 -0.19
N SER A 202 5.05 12.11 -1.27
CA SER A 202 4.58 12.39 -2.62
C SER A 202 3.55 11.36 -3.06
N ASN A 203 2.85 11.68 -4.15
CA ASN A 203 2.20 10.63 -4.92
C ASN A 203 3.27 9.70 -5.50
N SER A 204 2.97 8.39 -5.52
CA SER A 204 3.83 7.43 -6.18
C SER A 204 3.75 7.57 -7.69
N ILE A 205 4.90 7.45 -8.33
CA ILE A 205 5.08 7.49 -9.77
C ILE A 205 5.41 6.07 -10.22
N TYR A 206 4.68 5.60 -11.23
CA TYR A 206 4.97 4.35 -11.91
C TYR A 206 6.12 4.60 -12.89
N THR A 207 7.23 3.88 -12.71
CA THR A 207 8.45 4.02 -13.52
C THR A 207 8.51 3.04 -14.67
N GLY A 208 7.52 2.16 -14.79
CA GLY A 208 7.39 1.23 -15.90
C GLY A 208 7.50 -0.24 -15.48
N GLY A 209 7.16 -1.09 -16.45
CA GLY A 209 7.29 -2.53 -16.34
C GLY A 209 8.57 -2.97 -17.04
N LEU A 210 9.42 -3.72 -16.34
CA LEU A 210 10.65 -4.29 -16.88
C LEU A 210 10.53 -5.81 -16.92
N ASN A 211 11.12 -6.43 -17.93
CA ASN A 211 11.32 -7.87 -17.96
C ASN A 211 12.78 -8.14 -17.59
N LEU A 212 12.98 -8.90 -16.51
CA LEU A 212 14.28 -9.48 -16.16
C LEU A 212 14.66 -10.60 -17.12
#